data_AF-A0A3L7MQ09-F1
#
_entry.id   AF-A0A3L7MQ09-F1
#
_cell.length_a   1.000
_cell.length_b   1.000
_cell.length_c   1.000
_cell.angle_alpha   90.00
_cell.angle_beta   90.00
_cell.angle_gamma   90.00
#
_symmetry.space_group_name_H-M   'P 1'
#
loop_
_entity.id
_entity.type
_entity.pdbx_description
1 polymer ?
#
loop_
_entity_poly.entity_id
_entity_poly.type
_entity_poly.pdbx_seq_one_letter_code
_entity_poly.pdbx_strand_id
1 'polypeptide(L)'
;MSGLAQMLKRRGAEVSGSDMSASSATEALESEGITVRIGHAAEQLPAPCDLVIASAAIKSEHPEVDEARRRGIDVVSYAEAIGLVQKGRTGVSIAGTHGKSSTSSMLSYVLIECGLDPSLIVGATCAQIGGGSRTGSDTIPAGTQRGRPGILVAEACEFNRSFHHHHPV
;
A
#
# COMPACT_ATOMS: atom_id res chain seq x y z
N MET A 1 -1.20 -5.68 0.27
CA MET A 1 0.21 -5.70 0.72
C MET A 1 1.16 -5.37 -0.42
N SER A 2 1.23 -6.15 -1.51
CA SER A 2 2.19 -5.95 -2.61
C SER A 2 2.21 -4.53 -3.19
N GLY A 3 1.05 -3.95 -3.51
CA GLY A 3 0.98 -2.60 -4.07
C GLY A 3 1.56 -1.50 -3.17
N LEU A 4 1.39 -1.65 -1.85
CA LEU A 4 2.00 -0.73 -0.88
C LEU A 4 3.51 -0.92 -0.80
N ALA A 5 4.00 -2.17 -0.84
CA ALA A 5 5.43 -2.48 -0.85
C ALA A 5 6.14 -1.86 -2.07
N GLN A 6 5.56 -2.02 -3.27
CA GLN A 6 6.07 -1.39 -4.50
C GLN A 6 6.12 0.14 -4.38
N MET A 7 5.06 0.75 -3.82
CA MET A 7 5.00 2.20 -3.63
C MET A 7 6.08 2.70 -2.67
N LEU A 8 6.27 2.03 -1.53
CA LEU A 8 7.30 2.38 -0.57
C LEU A 8 8.70 2.25 -1.18
N LYS A 9 8.97 1.17 -1.92
CA LYS A 9 10.23 0.96 -2.64
C LYS A 9 10.51 2.08 -3.63
N ARG A 10 9.53 2.45 -4.46
CA ARG A 10 9.65 3.56 -5.43
C ARG A 10 9.86 4.92 -4.76
N ARG A 11 9.35 5.10 -3.54
CA ARG A 11 9.59 6.29 -2.71
C ARG A 11 10.92 6.24 -1.93
N GLY A 12 11.76 5.24 -2.19
CA GLY A 12 13.11 5.15 -1.65
C GLY A 12 13.25 4.37 -0.34
N ALA A 13 12.18 3.74 0.16
CA ALA A 13 12.28 2.88 1.33
C ALA A 13 12.99 1.55 0.98
N GLU A 14 13.73 1.00 1.95
CA GLU A 14 14.18 -0.39 1.90
C GLU A 14 13.02 -1.28 2.32
N VAL A 15 12.55 -2.12 1.39
CA VAL A 15 11.37 -2.96 1.58
C VAL A 15 11.75 -4.43 1.43
N SER A 16 11.32 -5.24 2.38
CA SER A 16 11.30 -6.71 2.31
C SER A 16 10.01 -7.23 2.95
N GLY A 17 9.66 -8.48 2.71
CA GLY A 17 8.46 -9.08 3.28
C GLY A 17 8.55 -10.59 3.42
N SER A 18 7.48 -11.16 3.97
CA SER A 18 7.28 -12.60 4.06
C SER A 18 5.84 -12.95 3.68
N ASP A 19 5.64 -14.16 3.17
CA ASP A 19 4.32 -14.73 2.91
C ASP A 19 4.35 -16.24 3.18
N MET A 20 3.19 -16.86 3.42
CA MET A 20 3.10 -18.29 3.68
C MET A 20 3.45 -19.14 2.44
N SER A 21 3.18 -18.61 1.24
CA SER A 21 3.37 -19.34 -0.01
C SER A 21 3.80 -18.41 -1.15
N ALA A 22 4.61 -18.93 -2.07
CA ALA A 22 4.94 -18.23 -3.30
C ALA A 22 3.68 -18.01 -4.17
N SER A 23 3.64 -16.87 -4.85
CA SER A 23 2.57 -16.50 -5.77
C SER A 23 3.08 -15.54 -6.84
N SER A 24 2.26 -15.27 -7.85
CA SER A 24 2.58 -14.24 -8.85
C SER A 24 2.82 -12.85 -8.24
N ALA A 25 2.21 -12.55 -7.08
CA ALA A 25 2.45 -11.31 -6.36
C ALA A 25 3.83 -11.28 -5.68
N THR A 26 4.30 -12.40 -5.13
CA THR A 26 5.64 -12.47 -4.53
C THR A 26 6.72 -12.43 -5.62
N GLU A 27 6.50 -13.15 -6.73
CA GLU A 27 7.39 -13.13 -7.90
C GLU A 27 7.53 -11.73 -8.51
N ALA A 28 6.41 -10.99 -8.62
CA ALA A 28 6.43 -9.61 -9.10
C ALA A 28 7.26 -8.69 -8.18
N LEU A 29 7.09 -8.82 -6.87
CA LEU A 29 7.89 -8.06 -5.89
C LEU A 29 9.38 -8.38 -6.00
N GLU A 30 9.74 -9.66 -6.12
CA GLU A 30 11.13 -10.09 -6.30
C GLU A 30 11.72 -9.55 -7.59
N SER A 31 10.96 -9.52 -8.69
CA SER A 31 11.38 -8.93 -9.97
C SER A 31 11.66 -7.42 -9.87
N GLU A 32 11.05 -6.74 -8.89
CA GLU A 32 11.28 -5.32 -8.57
C GLU A 32 12.37 -5.12 -7.50
N GLY A 33 13.09 -6.19 -7.12
CA GLY A 33 14.16 -6.15 -6.14
C GLY A 33 13.69 -5.99 -4.70
N ILE A 34 12.47 -6.42 -4.40
CA ILE A 34 11.93 -6.53 -3.04
C ILE A 34 12.07 -7.99 -2.60
N THR A 35 12.88 -8.25 -1.59
CA THR A 35 13.06 -9.62 -1.07
C THR A 35 11.77 -10.10 -0.41
N VAL A 36 11.27 -11.27 -0.82
CA VAL A 36 10.16 -11.95 -0.17
C VAL A 36 10.62 -13.31 0.35
N ARG A 37 10.40 -13.59 1.63
CA ARG A 37 10.71 -14.89 2.24
C ARG A 37 9.45 -15.74 2.37
N ILE A 38 9.54 -17.03 2.02
CA ILE A 38 8.40 -17.95 2.10
C ILE A 38 8.43 -18.70 3.42
N GLY A 39 7.26 -18.75 4.08
CA GLY A 39 7.13 -19.17 5.47
C GLY A 39 7.33 -18.00 6.42
N HIS A 40 7.16 -18.26 7.72
CA HIS A 40 7.32 -17.27 8.77
C HIS A 40 8.23 -17.80 9.87
N ALA A 41 9.30 -17.07 10.16
CA ALA A 41 10.21 -17.37 11.27
C ALA A 41 10.81 -16.06 11.81
N ALA A 42 11.12 -16.02 13.09
CA ALA A 42 11.59 -14.79 13.75
C ALA A 42 12.86 -14.24 13.10
N GLU A 43 13.73 -15.13 12.64
CA GLU A 43 15.01 -14.83 11.98
C GLU A 43 14.83 -14.16 10.59
N GLN A 44 13.63 -14.22 10.03
CA GLN A 44 13.31 -13.58 8.75
C GLN A 44 13.11 -12.06 8.88
N LEU A 45 12.89 -11.55 10.09
CA LEU A 45 12.79 -10.11 10.34
C LEU A 45 14.18 -9.47 10.20
N PRO A 46 14.42 -8.62 9.19
CA PRO A 46 15.76 -8.11 8.92
C PRO A 46 16.31 -7.21 10.04
N ALA A 47 17.62 -7.03 10.02
CA ALA A 47 18.32 -6.01 10.78
C ALA A 47 19.15 -5.15 9.80
N PRO A 48 18.97 -3.82 9.75
CA PRO A 48 18.01 -2.98 10.50
C PRO A 48 16.55 -3.11 10.00
N CYS A 49 15.58 -2.76 10.84
CA CYS A 49 14.15 -2.69 10.48
C CYS A 49 13.47 -1.64 11.37
N ASP A 50 12.82 -0.65 10.75
CA ASP A 50 12.23 0.49 11.46
C ASP A 50 10.72 0.34 11.70
N LEU A 51 10.03 -0.44 10.85
CA LEU A 51 8.57 -0.59 10.88
C LEU A 51 8.15 -1.93 10.27
N VAL A 52 7.21 -2.61 10.92
CA VAL A 52 6.55 -3.81 10.39
C VAL A 52 5.10 -3.48 10.02
N ILE A 53 4.70 -3.83 8.80
CA ILE A 53 3.32 -3.70 8.34
C ILE A 53 2.68 -5.08 8.30
N ALA A 54 1.68 -5.31 9.15
CA ALA A 54 0.97 -6.59 9.22
C ALA A 54 -0.41 -6.49 8.56
N SER A 55 -0.81 -7.56 7.85
CA SER A 55 -2.18 -7.68 7.35
C SER A 55 -3.14 -8.05 8.50
N ALA A 56 -4.43 -7.77 8.33
CA ALA A 56 -5.46 -8.16 9.30
C ALA A 56 -5.59 -9.69 9.48
N ALA A 57 -5.01 -10.49 8.57
CA ALA A 57 -5.02 -11.96 8.65
C ALA A 57 -3.91 -12.53 9.54
N ILE A 58 -2.94 -11.70 9.96
CA ILE A 58 -1.85 -12.12 10.82
C ILE A 58 -2.38 -12.33 12.25
N LYS A 59 -2.18 -13.54 12.78
CA LYS A 59 -2.59 -13.92 14.14
C LYS A 59 -1.70 -13.24 15.19
N SER A 60 -2.18 -13.23 16.44
CA SER A 60 -1.45 -12.68 17.59
C SER A 60 -0.09 -13.33 17.82
N GLU A 61 0.04 -14.63 17.53
CA GLU A 61 1.24 -15.45 17.67
C GLU A 61 1.96 -15.59 16.32
N HIS A 62 2.43 -14.48 15.76
CA HIS A 62 3.18 -14.49 14.51
C HIS A 62 4.65 -14.24 14.80
N PRO A 63 5.56 -15.17 14.45
CA PRO A 63 6.93 -15.14 14.95
C PRO A 63 7.67 -13.84 14.60
N GLU A 64 7.44 -13.28 13.40
CA GLU A 64 8.07 -12.02 12.99
C GLU A 64 7.47 -10.79 13.68
N VAL A 65 6.18 -10.83 14.05
CA VAL A 65 5.52 -9.72 14.75
C VAL A 65 5.93 -9.71 16.22
N ASP A 66 6.01 -10.88 16.84
CA ASP A 66 6.45 -11.02 18.22
C ASP A 66 7.93 -10.64 18.35
N GLU A 67 8.76 -11.01 17.37
CA GLU A 67 10.15 -10.56 17.32
C GLU A 67 10.27 -9.05 17.12
N ALA A 68 9.44 -8.45 16.27
CA ALA A 68 9.40 -6.99 16.09
C ALA A 68 9.07 -6.28 17.41
N ARG A 69 8.03 -6.74 18.12
CA ARG A 69 7.66 -6.24 19.45
C ARG A 69 8.79 -6.42 20.46
N ARG A 70 9.44 -7.58 20.48
CA ARG A 70 10.58 -7.88 21.37
C ARG A 70 11.76 -6.92 21.12
N ARG A 71 11.99 -6.55 19.86
CA ARG A 71 13.02 -5.58 19.43
C ARG A 71 12.60 -4.11 19.60
N GLY A 72 11.36 -3.84 20.03
CA GLY A 72 10.83 -2.47 20.15
C GLY A 72 10.56 -1.80 18.81
N ILE A 73 10.36 -2.58 17.74
CA ILE A 73 10.02 -2.09 16.40
C ILE A 73 8.50 -1.88 16.32
N ASP A 74 8.09 -0.74 15.77
CA ASP A 74 6.67 -0.43 15.60
C ASP A 74 6.01 -1.42 14.63
N VAL A 75 4.82 -1.90 15.02
CA VAL A 75 3.99 -2.76 14.18
C VAL A 75 2.68 -2.04 13.89
N VAL A 76 2.42 -1.80 12.61
CA VAL A 76 1.19 -1.12 12.15
C VAL A 76 0.38 -2.03 11.23
N SER A 77 -0.92 -1.84 11.20
CA SER A 77 -1.80 -2.49 10.25
C SER A 77 -1.61 -1.93 8.83
N TYR A 78 -2.04 -2.69 7.83
CA TYR A 78 -2.11 -2.22 6.44
C TYR A 78 -2.89 -0.90 6.29
N ALA A 79 -3.99 -0.74 7.03
CA ALA A 79 -4.82 0.47 6.97
C ALA A 79 -4.09 1.70 7.56
N GLU A 80 -3.41 1.52 8.68
CA GLU A 80 -2.53 2.55 9.26
C GLU A 80 -1.42 2.94 8.31
N ALA A 81 -0.78 1.97 7.66
CA ALA A 81 0.26 2.22 6.69
C ALA A 81 -0.24 2.99 5.46
N ILE A 82 -1.46 2.71 4.96
CA ILE A 82 -2.12 3.54 3.93
C ILE A 82 -2.27 4.98 4.41
N GLY A 83 -2.76 5.18 5.64
CA GLY A 83 -2.86 6.50 6.26
C GLY A 83 -1.53 7.25 6.29
N LEU A 84 -0.45 6.57 6.68
CA LEU A 84 0.89 7.15 6.70
C LEU A 84 1.35 7.60 5.31
N VAL A 85 1.12 6.81 4.26
CA VAL A 85 1.53 7.18 2.88
C VAL A 85 0.63 8.21 2.20
N GLN A 86 -0.57 8.47 2.77
CA GLN A 86 -1.45 9.58 2.38
C GLN A 86 -0.97 10.94 2.91
N LYS A 87 -0.24 10.97 4.03
CA LYS A 87 0.30 12.22 4.57
C LYS A 87 1.20 12.91 3.55
N GLY A 88 0.98 14.20 3.34
CA GLY A 88 1.72 15.00 2.37
C GLY A 88 1.36 14.74 0.91
N ARG A 89 0.26 14.03 0.63
CA ARG A 89 -0.30 13.80 -0.72
C ARG A 89 -1.68 14.42 -0.84
N THR A 90 -2.19 14.53 -2.07
CA THR A 90 -3.62 14.80 -2.31
C THR A 90 -4.39 13.48 -2.19
N GLY A 91 -4.80 13.15 -0.96
CA GLY A 91 -5.40 11.86 -0.61
C GLY A 91 -6.89 11.78 -0.97
N VAL A 92 -7.28 10.76 -1.73
CA VAL A 92 -8.68 10.45 -2.03
C VAL A 92 -9.01 9.06 -1.50
N SER A 93 -9.98 8.98 -0.58
CA SER A 93 -10.37 7.73 0.06
C SER A 93 -11.80 7.35 -0.34
N ILE A 94 -11.96 6.20 -0.98
CA ILE A 94 -13.26 5.70 -1.44
C ILE A 94 -13.80 4.70 -0.42
N ALA A 95 -14.78 5.14 0.37
CA ALA A 95 -15.46 4.32 1.38
C ALA A 95 -16.84 3.84 0.91
N GLY A 96 -17.45 2.95 1.69
CA GLY A 96 -18.84 2.48 1.50
C GLY A 96 -18.94 0.96 1.40
N THR A 97 -20.08 0.37 1.73
CA THR A 97 -20.21 -1.10 1.81
C THR A 97 -20.03 -1.81 0.48
N HIS A 98 -20.53 -1.21 -0.60
CA HIS A 98 -20.42 -1.75 -1.96
C HIS A 98 -19.89 -0.69 -2.92
N GLY A 99 -19.33 -1.14 -4.04
CA GLY A 99 -18.88 -0.25 -5.13
C GLY A 99 -17.52 0.42 -4.93
N LYS A 100 -16.82 0.22 -3.80
CA LYS A 100 -15.50 0.82 -3.54
C LYS A 100 -14.51 0.57 -4.67
N SER A 101 -14.31 -0.69 -5.04
CA SER A 101 -13.32 -1.07 -6.05
C SER A 101 -13.68 -0.56 -7.44
N SER A 102 -14.95 -0.67 -7.84
CA SER A 102 -15.41 -0.14 -9.12
C SER A 102 -15.25 1.37 -9.19
N THR A 103 -15.69 2.10 -8.16
CA THR A 103 -15.59 3.57 -8.09
C THR A 103 -14.12 4.03 -8.05
N SER A 104 -13.27 3.35 -7.28
CA SER A 104 -11.84 3.65 -7.21
C SER A 104 -11.15 3.43 -8.57
N SER A 105 -11.53 2.36 -9.28
CA SER A 105 -10.99 2.07 -10.61
C SER A 105 -11.45 3.09 -11.64
N MET A 106 -12.74 3.45 -11.65
CA MET A 106 -13.29 4.47 -12.55
C MET A 106 -12.65 5.84 -12.32
N LEU A 107 -12.52 6.26 -11.06
CA LEU A 107 -11.85 7.51 -10.71
C LEU A 107 -10.39 7.49 -11.17
N SER A 108 -9.67 6.41 -10.85
CA SER A 108 -8.25 6.28 -11.22
C SER A 108 -8.06 6.33 -12.74
N TYR A 109 -8.93 5.67 -13.50
CA TYR A 109 -8.91 5.72 -14.96
C TYR A 109 -9.06 7.15 -15.48
N VAL A 110 -10.08 7.89 -15.01
CA VAL A 110 -10.29 9.30 -15.41
C VAL A 110 -9.07 10.16 -15.09
N LEU A 111 -8.50 10.01 -13.89
CA LEU A 111 -7.31 10.77 -13.49
C LEU A 111 -6.08 10.47 -14.35
N ILE A 112 -5.89 9.20 -14.75
CA ILE A 112 -4.83 8.78 -15.67
C ILE A 112 -5.04 9.41 -17.05
N GLU A 113 -6.25 9.30 -17.61
CA GLU A 113 -6.59 9.85 -18.94
C GLU A 113 -6.49 11.38 -18.98
N CYS A 114 -6.76 12.06 -17.87
CA CYS A 114 -6.52 13.50 -17.73
C CYS A 114 -5.03 13.87 -17.57
N GLY A 115 -4.12 12.90 -17.59
CA GLY A 115 -2.68 13.13 -17.42
C GLY A 115 -2.30 13.58 -16.01
N LEU A 116 -3.10 13.30 -14.98
CA LEU A 116 -2.82 13.71 -13.59
C LEU A 116 -1.94 12.71 -12.83
N ASP A 117 -1.66 11.56 -13.46
CA ASP A 117 -0.68 10.56 -13.02
C ASP A 117 -0.82 10.12 -11.54
N PRO A 118 -1.99 9.59 -11.11
CA PRO A 118 -2.23 9.24 -9.72
C PRO A 118 -1.46 7.98 -9.26
N SER A 119 -1.11 7.95 -7.98
CA SER A 119 -0.88 6.70 -7.26
C SER A 119 -2.22 6.08 -6.85
N LEU A 120 -2.35 4.76 -6.90
CA LEU A 120 -3.59 4.06 -6.54
C LEU A 120 -3.31 2.74 -5.80
N ILE A 121 -4.21 2.42 -4.86
CA ILE A 121 -4.29 1.14 -4.15
C ILE A 121 -5.77 0.70 -4.15
N VAL A 122 -6.08 -0.26 -5.02
CA VAL A 122 -7.43 -0.79 -5.28
C VAL A 122 -7.42 -2.29 -4.99
N GLY A 123 -8.46 -2.78 -4.33
CA GLY A 123 -8.60 -4.18 -3.92
C GLY A 123 -8.88 -5.13 -5.09
N ALA A 124 -9.31 -4.62 -6.24
CA ALA A 124 -9.54 -5.37 -7.46
C ALA A 124 -8.55 -4.96 -8.57
N THR A 125 -8.16 -5.92 -9.40
CA THR A 125 -7.32 -5.69 -10.57
C THR A 125 -8.14 -5.12 -11.72
N CYS A 126 -7.73 -3.97 -12.28
CA CYS A 126 -8.32 -3.40 -13.48
C CYS A 126 -7.21 -3.14 -14.54
N ALA A 127 -7.32 -3.80 -15.69
CA ALA A 127 -6.29 -3.72 -16.75
C ALA A 127 -6.10 -2.30 -17.29
N GLN A 128 -7.19 -1.51 -17.38
CA GLN A 128 -7.16 -0.14 -17.90
C GLN A 128 -6.38 0.85 -17.03
N ILE A 129 -6.16 0.52 -15.75
CA ILE A 129 -5.35 1.35 -14.83
C ILE A 129 -4.01 0.71 -14.49
N GLY A 130 -3.65 -0.39 -15.18
CA GLY A 130 -2.39 -1.11 -14.98
C GLY A 130 -2.38 -2.09 -13.80
N GLY A 131 -3.54 -2.47 -13.26
CA GLY A 131 -3.67 -3.47 -12.20
C GLY A 131 -4.47 -3.01 -10.99
N GLY A 132 -4.21 -3.61 -9.83
CA GLY A 132 -4.81 -3.19 -8.54
C GLY A 132 -3.99 -2.13 -7.80
N SER A 133 -2.76 -1.86 -8.24
CA SER A 133 -1.91 -0.83 -7.65
C SER A 133 -1.01 -0.20 -8.68
N ARG A 134 -0.73 1.09 -8.49
CA ARG A 134 0.18 1.87 -9.33
C ARG A 134 0.80 2.98 -8.50
N THR A 135 2.06 3.27 -8.76
CA THR A 135 2.74 4.46 -8.21
C THR A 135 2.90 5.48 -9.32
N GLY A 136 2.19 6.59 -9.19
CA GLY A 136 2.29 7.73 -10.08
C GLY A 136 3.24 8.81 -9.56
N SER A 137 3.10 10.02 -10.07
CA SER A 137 3.95 11.15 -9.71
C SER A 137 3.71 11.65 -8.28
N ASP A 138 4.80 12.12 -7.68
CA ASP A 138 4.79 12.72 -6.35
C ASP A 138 4.23 14.16 -6.33
N THR A 139 4.10 14.77 -7.50
CA THR A 139 3.47 16.07 -7.74
C THR A 139 2.53 16.00 -8.93
N ILE A 140 1.42 16.74 -8.92
CA ILE A 140 0.48 16.78 -10.04
C ILE A 140 1.19 17.40 -11.27
N PRO A 141 1.31 16.68 -12.40
CA PRO A 141 2.15 17.11 -13.51
C PRO A 141 1.46 18.11 -14.46
N ALA A 142 0.12 18.11 -14.51
CA ALA A 142 -0.65 18.86 -15.50
C ALA A 142 -1.94 19.48 -14.90
N GLY A 143 -2.58 20.36 -15.68
CA GLY A 143 -3.84 21.01 -15.31
C GLY A 143 -3.67 22.16 -14.32
N THR A 144 -4.80 22.66 -13.80
CA THR A 144 -4.85 23.84 -12.92
C THR A 144 -4.26 23.60 -11.52
N GLN A 145 -4.13 22.33 -11.12
CA GLN A 145 -3.55 21.93 -9.84
C GLN A 145 -2.07 21.52 -9.96
N ARG A 146 -1.43 21.77 -11.11
CA ARG A 146 -0.03 21.41 -11.37
C ARG A 146 0.89 21.93 -10.26
N GLY A 147 1.84 21.08 -9.84
CA GLY A 147 2.82 21.39 -8.79
C GLY A 147 2.32 21.16 -7.36
N ARG A 148 1.02 20.91 -7.15
CA ARG A 148 0.51 20.44 -5.86
C ARG A 148 0.98 19.00 -5.58
N PRO A 149 0.92 18.53 -4.32
CA PRO A 149 1.24 17.15 -4.00
C PRO A 149 0.44 16.14 -4.83
N GLY A 150 1.11 15.09 -5.28
CA GLY A 150 0.54 14.05 -6.14
C GLY A 150 -0.68 13.36 -5.52
N ILE A 151 -1.53 12.80 -6.39
CA ILE A 151 -2.80 12.19 -5.98
C ILE A 151 -2.56 10.76 -5.50
N LEU A 152 -3.16 10.39 -4.37
CA LEU A 152 -3.20 9.01 -3.89
C LEU A 152 -4.66 8.57 -3.70
N VAL A 153 -5.14 7.70 -4.59
CA VAL A 153 -6.46 7.06 -4.50
C VAL A 153 -6.33 5.77 -3.72
N ALA A 154 -7.13 5.59 -2.68
CA ALA A 154 -7.16 4.35 -1.91
C ALA A 154 -8.60 3.95 -1.56
N GLU A 155 -8.87 2.64 -1.56
CA GLU A 155 -10.08 2.12 -0.94
C GLU A 155 -10.00 2.25 0.58
N ALA A 156 -11.07 2.73 1.21
CA ALA A 156 -11.18 2.88 2.64
C ALA A 156 -12.25 1.93 3.18
N CYS A 157 -11.80 0.79 3.70
CA CYS A 157 -12.70 -0.24 4.21
C CYS A 157 -13.25 0.13 5.59
N GLU A 158 -14.55 -0.01 5.78
CA GLU A 158 -15.24 0.23 7.03
C GLU A 158 -14.99 -0.87 8.09
N PHE A 159 -14.57 -2.06 7.65
CA PHE A 159 -14.26 -3.18 8.54
C PHE A 159 -13.13 -2.84 9.51
N ASN A 160 -13.29 -3.26 10.77
CA ASN A 160 -12.33 -3.06 11.85
C ASN A 160 -11.86 -1.60 12.01
N ARG A 161 -12.75 -0.63 11.76
CA ARG A 161 -12.44 0.81 11.85
C ARG A 161 -11.30 1.26 10.92
N SER A 162 -10.95 0.46 9.90
CA SER A 162 -9.78 0.70 9.04
C SER A 162 -9.81 2.07 8.37
N PHE A 163 -10.98 2.51 7.90
CA PHE A 163 -11.14 3.81 7.25
C PHE A 163 -10.80 5.01 8.14
N HIS A 164 -10.83 4.89 9.48
CA HIS A 164 -10.47 5.98 10.39
C HIS A 164 -8.98 6.32 10.37
N HIS A 165 -8.15 5.42 9.84
CA HIS A 165 -6.71 5.67 9.68
C HIS A 165 -6.38 6.46 8.41
N HIS A 166 -7.35 6.64 7.51
CA HIS A 166 -7.12 7.39 6.28
C HIS A 166 -7.07 8.90 6.56
N HIS A 167 -6.25 9.60 5.78
CA HIS A 167 -6.08 11.05 5.83
C HIS A 167 -6.34 11.68 4.45
N PRO A 168 -7.60 11.70 3.97
CA PRO A 168 -7.96 12.42 2.75
C PRO A 168 -7.84 13.94 2.95
N VAL A 169 -7.52 14.68 1.88
CA VAL A 169 -7.34 16.15 1.90
C VAL A 169 -7.92 16.85 0.68
#